data_AF-A0A285NQP4-F1
#
_entry.id   AF-A0A285NQP4-F1
#
_cell.length_a   1.000
_cell.length_b   1.000
_cell.length_c   1.000
_cell.angle_alpha   90.00
_cell.angle_beta   90.00
_cell.angle_gamma   90.00
#
_symmetry.space_group_name_H-M   'P 1'
#
loop_
_entity.id
_entity.type
_entity.pdbx_description
1 polymer ?
#
loop_
_entity_poly.entity_id
_entity_poly.type
_entity_poly.pdbx_seq_one_letter_code
_entity_poly.pdbx_strand_id
1 'polypeptide(L)' 'MSGTLRRLTKLHHYHYPVVGVVGLVYTVAFHGPGTHQLSIGPVEFDAFYAAVIGFGALIVFSLTDGYYDAAEYGIDESEE' A
#
# COMPACT_ATOMS: atom_id res chain seq x y z
N MET A 1 -6.06 -20.53 17.34
CA MET A 1 -4.91 -19.66 17.02
C MET A 1 -4.71 -18.64 18.14
N SER A 2 -3.48 -18.41 18.62
CA SER A 2 -3.24 -17.47 19.72
C SER A 2 -3.56 -16.03 19.28
N GLY A 3 -4.09 -15.21 20.19
CA GLY A 3 -4.54 -13.84 19.88
C GLY A 3 -3.45 -12.93 19.29
N THR A 4 -2.18 -13.27 19.49
CA THR A 4 -1.01 -12.58 18.92
C THR A 4 -0.92 -12.77 17.41
N LEU A 5 -1.18 -13.97 16.88
CA LEU A 5 -1.18 -14.24 15.45
C LEU A 5 -2.29 -13.45 14.74
N ARG A 6 -3.50 -13.43 15.32
CA ARG A 6 -4.64 -12.66 14.76
C ARG A 6 -4.37 -11.15 14.69
N ARG A 7 -3.64 -10.58 15.66
CA ARG A 7 -3.21 -9.17 15.62
C ARG A 7 -2.13 -8.94 14.56
N LEU A 8 -1.19 -9.87 14.42
CA LEU A 8 -0.12 -9.78 13.43
C LEU A 8 -0.67 -9.78 12.01
N THR A 9 -1.63 -10.66 11.72
CA THR A 9 -2.21 -10.75 10.37
C THR A 9 -3.09 -9.54 10.06
N LYS A 10 -3.83 -9.00 11.04
CA LYS A 10 -4.54 -7.72 10.87
C LYS A 10 -3.57 -6.58 10.58
N LEU A 11 -2.47 -6.46 11.32
CA LEU A 11 -1.45 -5.44 11.07
C LEU A 11 -0.81 -5.61 9.68
N HIS A 12 -0.60 -6.86 9.25
CA HIS A 12 -0.09 -7.17 7.93
C HIS A 12 -1.07 -6.74 6.82
N HIS A 13 -2.37 -6.95 7.01
CA HIS A 13 -3.36 -6.54 6.02
C HIS A 13 -3.48 -5.00 5.91
N TYR A 14 -3.38 -4.28 7.02
CA TYR A 14 -3.47 -2.81 7.04
C TYR A 14 -2.16 -2.08 6.71
N HIS A 15 -1.04 -2.78 6.51
CA HIS A 15 0.23 -2.09 6.25
C HIS A 15 0.26 -1.43 4.86
N TYR A 16 -0.23 -2.12 3.82
CA TYR A 16 -0.24 -1.63 2.44
C TYR A 16 -1.02 -0.32 2.26
N PRO A 17 -2.27 -0.17 2.75
CA PRO A 17 -3.03 1.06 2.58
C PRO A 17 -2.45 2.20 3.43
N VAL A 18 -2.00 1.92 4.65
CA VAL A 18 -1.44 2.96 5.54
C VAL A 18 -0.13 3.51 4.96
N VAL A 19 0.77 2.63 4.53
CA VAL A 19 2.05 3.03 3.90
C VAL A 19 1.78 3.76 2.58
N GLY A 20 0.85 3.26 1.76
CA GLY A 20 0.43 3.91 0.52
C GLY A 20 -0.09 5.34 0.74
N VAL A 21 -1.08 5.52 1.62
CA VAL A 21 -1.69 6.83 1.86
C VAL A 21 -0.70 7.80 2.51
N VAL A 22 -0.01 7.39 3.57
CA VAL A 22 0.94 8.26 4.28
C VAL A 22 2.10 8.66 3.36
N GLY A 23 2.65 7.70 2.61
CA GLY A 23 3.73 7.95 1.67
C GLY A 23 3.32 8.88 0.53
N LEU A 24 2.11 8.71 -0.01
CA LEU A 24 1.58 9.58 -1.07
C LEU A 24 1.35 11.01 -0.57
N VAL A 25 0.72 11.18 0.60
CA VAL A 25 0.50 12.50 1.20
C VAL A 25 1.82 13.20 1.48
N TYR A 26 2.79 12.50 2.06
CA TYR A 26 4.12 13.05 2.31
C TYR A 26 4.82 13.49 1.01
N THR A 27 4.74 12.66 -0.03
CA THR A 27 5.34 12.97 -1.34
C THR A 27 4.74 14.24 -1.94
N VAL A 28 3.40 14.34 -1.98
CA VAL A 28 2.70 15.50 -2.57
C VAL A 28 2.84 16.77 -1.73
N ALA A 29 2.91 16.65 -0.40
CA ALA A 29 2.99 17.81 0.50
C ALA A 29 4.39 18.42 0.59
N PHE A 30 5.44 17.60 0.49
CA PHE A 30 6.81 18.04 0.75
C PHE A 30 7.74 18.00 -0.47
N HIS A 31 7.36 17.34 -1.56
CA HIS A 31 8.17 17.22 -2.76
C HIS A 31 7.44 17.77 -3.97
N GLY A 32 8.19 18.33 -4.92
CA GLY A 32 7.68 18.83 -6.18
C GLY A 32 8.19 18.01 -7.37
N PRO A 33 7.42 17.95 -8.47
CA PRO A 33 7.89 17.33 -9.71
C PRO A 33 9.14 18.05 -10.24
N GLY A 34 10.04 17.29 -10.85
CA GLY A 34 11.27 17.76 -11.48
C GLY A 34 12.41 18.08 -10.51
N THR A 35 12.19 17.94 -9.20
CA THR A 35 13.19 18.30 -8.18
C THR A 35 14.27 17.24 -7.99
N HIS A 36 13.92 15.97 -8.23
CA HIS A 36 14.80 14.83 -8.02
C HIS A 36 14.75 13.91 -9.25
N GLN A 37 15.67 14.13 -10.19
CA GLN A 37 15.81 13.26 -11.35
C GLN A 37 16.73 12.08 -11.00
N LEU A 38 16.26 10.88 -11.31
CA LEU A 38 17.03 9.65 -11.22
C LEU A 38 17.43 9.24 -12.63
N SER A 39 18.73 9.03 -12.83
CA SER A 39 19.29 8.53 -14.07
C SER A 39 19.77 7.09 -13.85
N ILE A 40 19.25 6.16 -14.66
CA ILE A 40 19.72 4.78 -14.74
C ILE A 40 20.14 4.53 -16.19
N GLY A 41 21.41 4.73 -16.47
CA GLY A 41 21.93 4.66 -17.85
C GLY A 41 21.36 5.79 -18.73
N PRO A 42 20.83 5.49 -19.93
CA PRO A 42 20.25 6.51 -20.81
C PRO A 42 18.82 6.92 -20.42
N VAL A 43 18.24 6.32 -19.39
CA VAL A 43 16.86 6.60 -18.96
C VAL A 43 16.90 7.56 -17.78
N GLU A 44 16.23 8.69 -17.94
CA GLU A 44 15.98 9.67 -16.89
C GLU A 44 14.51 9.63 -16.52
N PHE A 45 14.22 9.56 -15.22
CA PHE A 45 12.86 9.65 -14.71
C PHE A 45 12.84 10.42 -13.39
N ASP A 46 11.69 11.00 -13.11
CA ASP A 46 11.47 11.80 -11.92
C ASP A 46 11.08 10.91 -10.74
N ALA A 47 11.83 11.04 -9.64
CA ALA A 47 11.56 10.31 -8.41
C ALA A 47 10.18 10.64 -7.84
N PHE A 48 9.66 11.85 -8.08
CA PHE A 48 8.32 12.24 -7.65
C PHE A 48 7.24 11.35 -8.28
N TYR A 49 7.25 11.21 -9.61
CA TYR A 49 6.27 10.38 -10.31
C TYR A 49 6.47 8.89 -9.99
N ALA A 50 7.72 8.43 -9.83
CA ALA A 50 8.00 7.08 -9.39
C ALA A 50 7.39 6.78 -8.00
N ALA A 51 7.54 7.70 -7.05
CA ALA A 51 6.97 7.59 -5.71
C ALA A 51 5.43 7.63 -5.74
N VAL A 52 4.83 8.55 -6.49
CA VAL A 52 3.36 8.64 -6.64
C VAL A 52 2.80 7.34 -7.22
N ILE A 53 3.41 6.80 -8.27
CA ILE A 53 2.99 5.53 -8.87
C ILE A 53 3.18 4.37 -7.87
N GLY A 54 4.31 4.31 -7.18
CA GLY A 54 4.59 3.27 -6.19
C GLY A 54 3.57 3.25 -5.05
N PHE A 55 3.31 4.40 -4.43
CA PHE A 55 2.33 4.50 -3.34
C PHE A 55 0.90 4.30 -3.86
N GLY A 56 0.57 4.78 -5.05
CA GLY A 56 -0.70 4.48 -5.71
C GLY A 56 -0.89 2.98 -5.93
N ALA A 57 0.15 2.27 -6.38
CA ALA A 57 0.12 0.83 -6.56
C ALA A 57 -0.07 0.08 -5.23
N LEU A 58 0.53 0.53 -4.13
CA LEU A 58 0.30 -0.04 -2.79
C LEU A 58 -1.16 0.10 -2.34
N ILE A 59 -1.80 1.24 -2.64
CA ILE A 59 -3.22 1.45 -2.36
C ILE A 59 -4.07 0.52 -3.22
N VAL A 60 -3.78 0.43 -4.53
CA VAL A 60 -4.50 -0.50 -5.43
C VAL A 60 -4.34 -1.95 -4.95
N PHE A 61 -3.12 -2.36 -4.58
CA PHE A 61 -2.87 -3.69 -4.04
C PHE A 61 -3.66 -3.96 -2.77
N SER A 62 -3.73 -2.99 -1.86
CA SER A 62 -4.57 -3.11 -0.67
C SER A 62 -6.05 -3.33 -1.01
N LEU A 63 -6.57 -2.63 -2.01
CA LEU A 63 -7.97 -2.77 -2.43
C LEU A 63 -8.23 -4.13 -3.11
N THR A 64 -7.27 -4.65 -3.86
CA THR A 64 -7.39 -5.96 -4.51
C THR A 64 -7.15 -7.13 -3.56
N ASP A 65 -6.29 -6.98 -2.55
CA ASP A 65 -5.98 -8.00 -1.54
C ASP A 65 -7.16 -8.20 -0.57
N GLY A 66 -7.87 -7.11 -0.22
CA GLY A 66 -9.11 -7.17 0.55
C GLY A 66 -10.24 -7.96 -0.12
N TYR A 67 -10.16 -8.24 -1.43
CA TYR A 67 -11.14 -9.06 -2.15
C TYR A 67 -10.90 -10.56 -1.96
N TYR A 68 -9.70 -10.99 -1.53
CA TYR A 68 -9.33 -12.40 -1.43
C TYR A 68 -9.62 -13.03 -0.06
N ASP A 69 -9.96 -12.24 0.96
CA ASP A 69 -9.81 -12.66 2.36
C ASP A 69 -11.12 -12.67 3.18
N ALA A 70 -12.29 -12.59 2.53
CA ALA A 70 -13.56 -12.79 3.24
C ALA A 70 -13.83 -14.28 3.53
N ALA A 71 -13.49 -15.17 2.59
CA ALA A 71 -13.76 -16.61 2.69
C ALA A 71 -12.68 -17.39 3.46
N GLU A 72 -11.44 -16.89 3.55
CA GLU A 72 -10.32 -17.58 4.22
C GLU A 72 -10.25 -17.29 5.74
N TYR A 73 -11.00 -16.29 6.22
CA TYR A 73 -10.98 -15.87 7.63
C TYR A 73 -12.05 -16.47 8.55
N GLY A 74 -12.90 -17.37 8.04
CA GLY A 74 -13.91 -18.04 8.88
C GLY A 74 -14.86 -17.06 9.55
N ILE A 75 -15.30 -16.03 8.83
CA ILE A 75 -16.57 -15.38 9.19
C ILE A 75 -17.63 -16.33 8.68
N ASP A 76 -18.14 -17.18 9.58
CA ASP A 76 -19.37 -17.91 9.34
C ASP A 76 -20.42 -16.86 8.95
N GLU A 77 -20.85 -16.87 7.69
CA GLU A 77 -22.02 -16.11 7.25
C GLU A 77 -23.34 -16.70 7.81
N SER A 78 -23.26 -17.70 8.70
CA SER A 78 -24.41 -18.31 9.37
C SER A 78 -24.52 -17.92 10.84
N GLU A 79 -24.80 -16.65 11.11
CA GLU A 79 -25.58 -16.26 12.29
C GLU A 79 -26.67 -15.26 11.85
N GLU A 80 -27.60 -15.75 11.03
CA GLU A 80 -29.01 -15.34 11.09
C GLU A 80 -29.87 -16.55 11.51
#